data_AF-A0A1M7P333-F1
#
_entry.id   AF-A0A1M7P333-F1
#
_cell.length_a   1.000
_cell.length_b   1.000
_cell.length_c   1.000
_cell.angle_alpha   90.00
_cell.angle_beta   90.00
_cell.angle_gamma   90.00
#
_symmetry.space_group_name_H-M   'P 1'
#
loop_
_entity.id
_entity.type
_entity.pdbx_description
1 polymer ?
#
loop_
_entity_poly.entity_id
_entity_poly.type
_entity_poly.pdbx_seq_one_letter_code
_entity_poly.pdbx_strand_id
1 'polypeptide(L)'
;MNLRNLALHVFFALGLGLGGLAGPGAARADQGSTDFSIDPIDMAGSGGRWITDNTFWIEESVSRGVPDDSSYRYVRHVSTELDPAASAGEPFGHYDDVLPPINGFQLSAANHMGENQLHASWQRGALNDFANSFIDWRRAFTLDPFASVTLTGLATLASALPMAPQATFSWVPNQGYEYANRGTLTWRDPDNLFTSLVVEGSIFTGDPRDLASLPTQDRIGHESDFTYSADSFGHLSLTIHNHSAQTLFGQFEVFATASTLPVPEPATFLMMAMGLGLIALITTLSRSENVTMGP
;
A
#
# COMPACT_ATOMS: atom_id res chain seq x y z
N MET A 1 -49.85 -4.46 -17.08
CA MET A 1 -49.38 -3.33 -16.25
C MET A 1 -48.51 -2.45 -17.15
N ASN A 2 -48.92 -1.19 -17.38
CA ASN A 2 -48.46 -0.39 -18.53
C ASN A 2 -47.00 0.12 -18.34
N LEU A 3 -46.08 -0.29 -19.25
CA LEU A 3 -44.65 0.09 -19.23
C LEU A 3 -44.40 1.60 -19.26
N ARG A 4 -45.37 2.41 -19.71
CA ARG A 4 -45.27 3.88 -19.73
C ARG A 4 -45.26 4.53 -18.34
N ASN A 5 -45.83 3.88 -17.32
CA ASN A 5 -45.90 4.48 -15.98
C ASN A 5 -44.67 4.19 -15.09
N LEU A 6 -43.86 3.20 -15.46
CA LEU A 6 -42.61 2.86 -14.75
C LEU A 6 -41.47 3.84 -15.13
N ALA A 7 -41.41 4.24 -16.41
CA ALA A 7 -40.38 5.17 -16.91
C ALA A 7 -40.49 6.57 -16.27
N LEU A 8 -41.69 7.05 -15.98
CA LEU A 8 -41.89 8.41 -15.45
C LEU A 8 -41.53 8.55 -13.96
N HIS A 9 -41.62 7.46 -13.17
CA HIS A 9 -41.24 7.48 -11.75
C HIS A 9 -39.74 7.30 -11.53
N VAL A 10 -39.03 6.64 -12.45
CA VAL A 10 -37.56 6.47 -12.38
C VAL A 10 -36.84 7.78 -12.73
N PHE A 11 -37.35 8.58 -13.68
CA PHE A 11 -36.74 9.87 -14.02
C PHE A 11 -36.95 10.97 -12.96
N PHE A 12 -38.07 10.95 -12.23
CA PHE A 12 -38.33 11.97 -11.20
C PHE A 12 -37.53 11.73 -9.90
N ALA A 13 -37.19 10.48 -9.59
CA ALA A 13 -36.32 10.14 -8.45
C ALA A 13 -34.83 10.41 -8.75
N LEU A 14 -34.39 10.25 -10.01
CA LEU A 14 -33.03 10.60 -10.43
C LEU A 14 -32.80 12.11 -10.59
N GLY A 15 -33.85 12.89 -10.89
CA GLY A 15 -33.76 14.35 -11.02
C GLY A 15 -33.65 15.11 -9.70
N LEU A 16 -34.18 14.57 -8.60
CA LEU A 16 -34.15 15.22 -7.28
C LEU A 16 -32.97 14.81 -6.39
N GLY A 17 -32.21 13.77 -6.77
CA GLY A 17 -30.99 13.37 -6.06
C GLY A 17 -29.71 14.08 -6.53
N LEU A 18 -29.74 14.76 -7.68
CA LEU A 18 -28.54 15.37 -8.30
C LEU A 18 -28.43 16.89 -8.08
N GLY A 19 -29.44 17.52 -7.48
CA GLY A 19 -29.46 18.97 -7.21
C GLY A 19 -28.73 19.41 -5.93
N GLY A 20 -28.11 18.48 -5.18
CA GLY A 20 -27.56 18.76 -3.84
C GLY A 20 -26.03 18.85 -3.73
N LEU A 21 -25.25 18.56 -4.78
CA LEU A 21 -23.78 18.41 -4.66
C LEU A 21 -22.95 19.56 -5.25
N ALA A 22 -23.57 20.63 -5.72
CA ALA A 22 -22.86 21.83 -6.15
C ALA A 22 -23.12 22.99 -5.17
N GLY A 23 -22.61 22.85 -3.94
CA GLY A 23 -22.45 23.97 -3.03
C GLY A 23 -21.15 24.71 -3.35
N PRO A 24 -21.17 26.03 -3.63
CA PRO A 24 -19.96 26.83 -3.67
C PRO A 24 -19.53 27.15 -2.23
N GLY A 25 -18.36 26.69 -1.80
CA GLY A 25 -17.78 27.16 -0.54
C GLY A 25 -16.90 26.15 0.18
N ALA A 26 -15.61 26.50 0.26
CA ALA A 26 -14.51 25.84 0.96
C ALA A 26 -13.95 24.57 0.29
N ALA A 27 -12.93 24.77 -0.54
CA ALA A 27 -11.85 23.80 -0.72
C ALA A 27 -11.29 23.48 0.66
N ARG A 28 -11.80 22.43 1.31
CA ARG A 28 -11.21 21.92 2.54
C ARG A 28 -9.97 21.15 2.10
N ALA A 29 -8.80 21.59 2.54
CA ALA A 29 -7.60 20.80 2.37
C ALA A 29 -7.85 19.41 2.96
N ASP A 30 -7.61 18.41 2.14
CA ASP A 30 -7.73 17.02 2.51
C ASP A 30 -6.32 16.47 2.73
N GLN A 31 -6.15 15.60 3.72
CA GLN A 31 -4.83 15.09 4.11
C GLN A 31 -4.90 13.63 4.50
N GLY A 32 -3.81 12.91 4.23
CA GLY A 32 -3.63 11.54 4.68
C GLY A 32 -2.16 11.28 4.98
N SER A 33 -1.91 10.42 5.96
CA SER A 33 -0.56 9.98 6.30
C SER A 33 -0.53 8.53 6.77
N THR A 34 0.61 7.91 6.55
CA THR A 34 0.99 6.62 7.10
C THR A 34 2.30 6.81 7.84
N ASP A 35 2.33 6.36 9.09
CA ASP A 35 3.46 6.46 9.98
C ASP A 35 3.77 5.08 10.55
N PHE A 36 5.05 4.74 10.60
CA PHE A 36 5.52 3.54 11.26
C PHE A 36 6.77 3.82 12.07
N SER A 37 6.72 3.52 13.37
CA SER A 37 7.89 3.51 14.23
C SER A 37 8.32 2.08 14.48
N ILE A 38 9.58 1.74 14.26
CA ILE A 38 10.12 0.40 14.55
C ILE A 38 10.77 0.39 15.94
N ASP A 39 10.62 -0.71 16.66
CA ASP A 39 11.43 -0.93 17.85
C ASP A 39 12.82 -1.42 17.44
N PRO A 40 13.87 -1.16 18.24
CA PRO A 40 15.21 -1.68 17.97
C PRO A 40 15.22 -3.21 17.80
N ILE A 41 15.73 -3.69 16.68
CA ILE A 41 15.88 -5.13 16.42
C ILE A 41 17.26 -5.60 16.92
N ASP A 42 17.27 -6.41 17.97
CA ASP A 42 18.50 -7.10 18.43
C ASP A 42 18.71 -8.43 17.70
N MET A 43 19.48 -8.38 16.62
CA MET A 43 19.86 -9.59 15.87
C MET A 43 20.78 -10.52 16.66
N ALA A 44 21.63 -9.99 17.54
CA ALA A 44 22.61 -10.80 18.26
C ALA A 44 21.90 -11.66 19.32
N GLY A 45 20.92 -11.09 20.04
CA GLY A 45 20.06 -11.81 20.97
C GLY A 45 19.14 -12.83 20.28
N SER A 46 18.83 -12.63 18.99
CA SER A 46 17.93 -13.50 18.21
C SER A 46 18.64 -14.67 17.51
N GLY A 47 19.94 -14.87 17.73
CA GLY A 47 20.73 -15.89 17.01
C GLY A 47 20.87 -15.58 15.52
N GLY A 48 21.07 -14.32 15.17
CA GLY A 48 21.21 -13.89 13.78
C GLY A 48 22.17 -12.73 13.59
N ARG A 49 22.25 -12.23 12.37
CA ARG A 49 22.99 -11.01 12.03
C ARG A 49 22.47 -10.40 10.73
N TRP A 50 22.55 -9.09 10.63
CA TRP A 50 22.36 -8.38 9.36
C TRP A 50 23.49 -8.75 8.39
N ILE A 51 23.14 -8.95 7.13
CA ILE A 51 24.10 -9.26 6.06
C ILE A 51 24.15 -8.20 4.96
N THR A 52 23.17 -7.31 4.92
CA THR A 52 23.16 -6.09 4.08
C THR A 52 22.96 -4.85 4.93
N ASP A 53 23.36 -3.71 4.38
CA ASP A 53 22.92 -2.40 4.85
C ASP A 53 21.43 -2.19 4.51
N ASN A 54 20.88 -1.09 4.99
CA ASN A 54 19.52 -0.69 4.63
C ASN A 54 19.44 -0.34 3.15
N THR A 55 18.39 -0.82 2.49
CA THR A 55 18.06 -0.47 1.12
C THR A 55 16.71 0.23 1.11
N PHE A 56 16.60 1.30 0.32
CA PHE A 56 15.44 2.18 0.28
C PHE A 56 14.99 2.41 -1.16
N TRP A 57 13.68 2.57 -1.31
CA TRP A 57 13.03 3.10 -2.50
C TRP A 57 11.97 4.10 -2.05
N ILE A 58 12.09 5.34 -2.50
CA ILE A 58 11.17 6.43 -2.15
C ILE A 58 10.58 7.00 -3.43
N GLU A 59 9.28 7.19 -3.45
CA GLU A 59 8.57 7.84 -4.55
C GLU A 59 7.59 8.89 -4.03
N GLU A 60 7.59 10.02 -4.70
CA GLU A 60 6.68 11.13 -4.47
C GLU A 60 6.14 11.59 -5.82
N SER A 61 4.84 11.79 -5.89
CA SER A 61 4.25 12.39 -7.08
C SER A 61 3.03 13.21 -6.74
N VAL A 62 2.89 14.32 -7.45
CA VAL A 62 1.71 15.17 -7.38
C VAL A 62 1.26 15.53 -8.78
N SER A 63 -0.05 15.52 -9.02
CA SER A 63 -0.63 15.99 -10.28
C SER A 63 -1.92 16.76 -10.04
N ARG A 64 -2.21 17.74 -10.89
CA ARG A 64 -3.47 18.49 -10.85
C ARG A 64 -4.31 18.22 -12.08
N GLY A 65 -5.49 17.60 -11.91
CA GLY A 65 -6.38 17.29 -13.03
C GLY A 65 -5.73 16.35 -14.06
N VAL A 66 -5.94 16.60 -15.35
CA VAL A 66 -5.27 15.85 -16.43
C VAL A 66 -3.78 16.18 -16.43
N PRO A 67 -2.87 15.19 -16.37
CA PRO A 67 -1.44 15.44 -16.34
C PRO A 67 -0.98 16.19 -17.60
N ASP A 68 -0.34 17.34 -17.42
CA ASP A 68 0.54 18.00 -18.38
C ASP A 68 1.89 18.27 -17.70
N ASP A 69 2.94 18.59 -18.47
CA ASP A 69 4.29 18.81 -17.91
C ASP A 69 4.35 19.96 -16.89
N SER A 70 3.35 20.85 -16.87
CA SER A 70 3.28 21.95 -15.91
C SER A 70 2.52 21.59 -14.63
N SER A 71 1.64 20.59 -14.69
CA SER A 71 0.74 20.16 -13.64
C SER A 71 1.16 18.88 -12.92
N TYR A 72 2.30 18.27 -13.32
CA TYR A 72 2.87 17.06 -12.71
C TYR A 72 4.25 17.31 -12.08
N ARG A 73 4.50 16.72 -10.93
CA ARG A 73 5.83 16.59 -10.32
C ARG A 73 6.02 15.16 -9.87
N TYR A 74 7.25 14.69 -10.03
CA TYR A 74 7.67 13.35 -9.65
C TYR A 74 9.11 13.40 -9.16
N VAL A 75 9.34 12.76 -8.03
CA VAL A 75 10.66 12.54 -7.47
C VAL A 75 10.75 11.07 -7.08
N ARG A 76 11.91 10.49 -7.34
CA ARG A 76 12.25 9.13 -6.95
C ARG A 76 13.67 9.12 -6.42
N HIS A 77 13.86 8.40 -5.32
CA HIS A 77 15.16 8.15 -4.73
C HIS A 77 15.34 6.65 -4.46
N VAL A 78 16.53 6.14 -4.74
CA VAL A 78 16.92 4.78 -4.37
C VAL A 78 18.16 4.83 -3.48
N SER A 79 18.34 3.83 -2.61
CA SER A 79 19.47 3.80 -1.65
C SER A 79 20.87 4.11 -2.20
N THR A 80 21.18 3.78 -3.45
CA THR A 80 22.47 4.12 -4.07
C THR A 80 22.68 5.63 -4.28
N GLU A 81 21.60 6.40 -4.21
CA GLU A 81 21.56 7.86 -4.37
C GLU A 81 21.42 8.59 -3.02
N LEU A 82 21.22 7.85 -1.92
CA LEU A 82 21.15 8.39 -0.56
C LEU A 82 22.57 8.46 0.06
N ASP A 83 22.78 9.39 1.00
CA ASP A 83 24.09 9.55 1.66
C ASP A 83 24.52 8.23 2.32
N PRO A 84 25.76 7.73 2.10
CA PRO A 84 26.31 6.58 2.81
C PRO A 84 26.25 6.70 4.36
N ALA A 85 26.16 7.91 4.91
CA ALA A 85 25.90 8.10 6.34
C ALA A 85 24.47 7.68 6.76
N ALA A 86 23.49 7.74 5.85
CA ALA A 86 22.12 7.27 6.06
C ALA A 86 21.98 5.74 5.94
N SER A 87 22.94 5.05 5.31
CA SER A 87 22.93 3.58 5.20
C SER A 87 23.61 2.87 6.37
N ALA A 88 24.37 3.58 7.20
CA ALA A 88 25.20 3.02 8.25
C ALA A 88 24.51 2.96 9.63
N GLY A 89 23.71 1.91 9.86
CA GLY A 89 23.52 1.35 11.21
C GLY A 89 22.19 1.63 11.92
N GLU A 90 21.47 2.69 11.58
CA GLU A 90 20.12 2.93 12.14
C GLU A 90 19.06 2.14 11.35
N PRO A 91 18.00 1.61 11.99
CA PRO A 91 17.03 0.72 11.32
C PRO A 91 16.49 1.30 10.02
N PHE A 92 16.20 2.60 9.97
CA PHE A 92 15.70 3.25 8.77
C PHE A 92 16.59 4.35 8.19
N GLY A 93 17.71 4.73 8.81
CA GLY A 93 18.55 5.80 8.25
C GLY A 93 17.89 7.20 8.31
N HIS A 94 18.32 8.11 7.42
CA HIS A 94 17.83 9.50 7.39
C HIS A 94 17.51 9.98 5.97
N TYR A 95 16.26 10.40 5.74
CA TYR A 95 15.79 11.08 4.54
C TYR A 95 14.63 12.01 4.90
N ASP A 96 14.63 13.22 4.35
CA ASP A 96 13.56 14.19 4.56
C ASP A 96 13.39 15.00 3.28
N ASP A 97 12.31 14.76 2.55
CA ASP A 97 11.94 15.58 1.40
C ASP A 97 10.43 15.81 1.35
N VAL A 98 10.08 16.95 0.78
CA VAL A 98 8.70 17.35 0.56
C VAL A 98 8.63 17.92 -0.83
N LEU A 99 7.94 17.22 -1.74
CA LEU A 99 7.62 17.77 -3.05
C LEU A 99 6.91 19.12 -2.88
N PRO A 100 7.52 20.22 -3.36
CA PRO A 100 6.97 21.55 -3.14
C PRO A 100 5.65 21.70 -3.90
N PRO A 101 4.72 22.50 -3.35
CA PRO A 101 3.40 22.65 -3.93
C PRO A 101 3.43 23.21 -5.35
N ILE A 102 2.55 22.67 -6.20
CA ILE A 102 2.34 23.21 -7.55
C ILE A 102 1.66 24.58 -7.42
N ASN A 103 2.39 25.65 -7.77
CA ASN A 103 1.96 27.06 -7.93
C ASN A 103 0.61 27.46 -7.30
N GLY A 104 0.62 27.85 -6.02
CA GLY A 104 -0.53 28.47 -5.35
C GLY A 104 -1.60 27.50 -4.82
N PHE A 105 -1.36 26.19 -4.89
CA PHE A 105 -2.23 25.16 -4.33
C PHE A 105 -1.59 24.47 -3.12
N GLN A 106 -2.41 24.05 -2.15
CA GLN A 106 -1.98 23.19 -1.05
C GLN A 106 -1.98 21.73 -1.53
N LEU A 107 -1.09 21.40 -2.47
CA LEU A 107 -0.89 20.04 -2.99
C LEU A 107 0.55 19.61 -2.70
N SER A 108 0.75 18.58 -1.90
CA SER A 108 2.09 18.07 -1.57
C SER A 108 2.06 16.56 -1.33
N ALA A 109 3.19 15.93 -1.57
CA ALA A 109 3.53 14.59 -1.11
C ALA A 109 4.85 14.71 -0.35
N ALA A 110 5.02 13.95 0.73
CA ALA A 110 6.18 14.05 1.59
C ALA A 110 6.54 12.68 2.16
N ASN A 111 7.81 12.34 2.08
CA ASN A 111 8.37 11.19 2.74
C ASN A 111 9.43 11.63 3.75
N HIS A 112 9.30 11.14 4.97
CA HIS A 112 10.25 11.34 6.03
C HIS A 112 10.71 10.01 6.61
N MET A 113 11.99 9.95 6.91
CA MET A 113 12.70 8.78 7.40
C MET A 113 13.68 9.28 8.46
N GLY A 114 13.42 8.90 9.70
CA GLY A 114 14.30 9.14 10.84
C GLY A 114 14.81 7.83 11.42
N GLU A 115 15.64 7.92 12.45
CA GLU A 115 16.32 6.81 13.12
C GLU A 115 15.45 5.54 13.24
N ASN A 116 14.22 5.70 13.72
CA ASN A 116 13.27 4.60 13.92
C ASN A 116 11.88 4.88 13.32
N GLN A 117 11.72 5.88 12.46
CA GLN A 117 10.41 6.25 11.91
C GLN A 117 10.41 6.34 10.39
N LEU A 118 9.38 5.75 9.77
CA LEU A 118 8.98 5.99 8.38
C LEU A 118 7.66 6.77 8.38
N HIS A 119 7.58 7.81 7.56
CA HIS A 119 6.39 8.64 7.43
C HIS A 119 6.16 8.98 5.97
N ALA A 120 4.99 8.66 5.46
CA ALA A 120 4.54 9.05 4.13
C ALA A 120 3.26 9.88 4.29
N SER A 121 3.17 11.04 3.66
CA SER A 121 1.97 11.87 3.72
C SER A 121 1.66 12.60 2.43
N TRP A 122 0.41 13.05 2.34
CA TRP A 122 -0.05 13.91 1.28
C TRP A 122 -1.03 14.95 1.81
N GLN A 123 -1.09 16.06 1.08
CA GLN A 123 -2.10 17.09 1.24
C GLN A 123 -2.61 17.47 -0.15
N ARG A 124 -3.92 17.70 -0.29
CA ARG A 124 -4.50 18.22 -1.55
C ARG A 124 -5.49 19.35 -1.31
N GLY A 125 -5.59 20.24 -2.30
CA GLY A 125 -6.51 21.37 -2.28
C GLY A 125 -7.86 21.06 -2.95
N ALA A 126 -7.87 20.16 -3.93
CA ALA A 126 -9.07 19.79 -4.68
C ALA A 126 -9.23 18.27 -4.86
N LEU A 127 -10.47 17.80 -5.04
CA LEU A 127 -10.79 16.37 -5.18
C LEU A 127 -10.23 15.71 -6.45
N ASN A 128 -9.88 16.51 -7.45
CA ASN A 128 -9.28 16.08 -8.71
C ASN A 128 -7.74 16.20 -8.72
N ASP A 129 -7.14 16.60 -7.61
CA ASP A 129 -5.69 16.53 -7.42
C ASP A 129 -5.31 15.10 -7.02
N PHE A 130 -4.17 14.66 -7.54
CA PHE A 130 -3.51 13.41 -7.20
C PHE A 130 -2.25 13.71 -6.39
N ALA A 131 -2.08 13.00 -5.29
CA ALA A 131 -0.84 12.96 -4.53
C ALA A 131 -0.56 11.52 -4.11
N ASN A 132 0.70 11.11 -4.22
CA ASN A 132 1.16 9.80 -3.84
C ASN A 132 2.53 9.92 -3.17
N SER A 133 2.66 9.26 -2.03
CA SER A 133 3.88 9.16 -1.24
C SER A 133 4.10 7.70 -0.87
N PHE A 134 5.29 7.21 -1.17
CA PHE A 134 5.66 5.82 -1.00
C PHE A 134 7.08 5.72 -0.44
N ILE A 135 7.25 4.91 0.59
CA ILE A 135 8.55 4.51 1.14
C ILE A 135 8.57 2.99 1.24
N ASP A 136 9.60 2.38 0.68
CA ASP A 136 10.01 1.00 0.90
C ASP A 136 11.38 1.01 1.57
N TRP A 137 11.46 0.36 2.73
CA TRP A 137 12.69 -0.01 3.39
C TRP A 137 12.83 -1.53 3.41
N ARG A 138 14.05 -2.02 3.19
CA ARG A 138 14.39 -3.44 3.35
C ARG A 138 15.78 -3.68 3.90
N ARG A 139 15.92 -4.79 4.62
CA ARG A 139 17.22 -5.27 5.10
C ARG A 139 17.27 -6.78 5.23
N ALA A 140 18.34 -7.39 4.73
CA ALA A 140 18.55 -8.83 4.76
C ALA A 140 19.42 -9.28 5.93
N PHE A 141 19.12 -10.48 6.43
CA PHE A 141 19.78 -11.10 7.58
C PHE A 141 20.01 -12.60 7.38
N THR A 142 20.83 -13.17 8.26
CA THR A 142 20.92 -14.62 8.47
C THR A 142 20.42 -14.98 9.86
N LEU A 143 19.75 -16.12 9.99
CA LEU A 143 19.42 -16.75 11.27
C LEU A 143 20.12 -18.09 11.43
N ASP A 144 20.62 -18.33 12.63
CA ASP A 144 21.15 -19.60 13.07
C ASP A 144 20.05 -20.68 13.07
N PRO A 145 20.44 -21.97 13.05
CA PRO A 145 19.50 -23.08 13.19
C PRO A 145 18.58 -22.93 14.41
N PHE A 146 17.27 -23.17 14.23
CA PHE A 146 16.26 -23.11 15.30
C PHE A 146 16.09 -21.75 15.99
N ALA A 147 16.63 -20.69 15.38
CA ALA A 147 16.49 -19.32 15.86
C ALA A 147 15.26 -18.61 15.24
N SER A 148 14.87 -17.48 15.82
CA SER A 148 13.77 -16.64 15.33
C SER A 148 14.09 -15.18 15.54
N VAL A 149 13.66 -14.31 14.62
CA VAL A 149 13.77 -12.85 14.76
C VAL A 149 12.42 -12.20 14.56
N THR A 150 12.14 -11.16 15.34
CA THR A 150 10.89 -10.40 15.27
C THR A 150 11.17 -8.95 14.89
N LEU A 151 10.42 -8.46 13.92
CA LEU A 151 10.25 -7.03 13.69
C LEU A 151 8.99 -6.57 14.42
N THR A 152 9.13 -5.59 15.32
CA THR A 152 8.00 -4.95 16.01
C THR A 152 7.98 -3.46 15.74
N GLY A 153 6.79 -2.88 15.81
CA GLY A 153 6.64 -1.44 15.69
C GLY A 153 5.21 -0.96 15.89
N LEU A 154 5.05 0.35 15.85
CA LEU A 154 3.79 1.07 15.99
C LEU A 154 3.40 1.71 14.66
N ALA A 155 2.24 1.33 14.14
CA ALA A 155 1.66 1.84 12.92
C ALA A 155 0.53 2.83 13.21
N THR A 156 0.58 4.02 12.64
CA THR A 156 -0.52 4.99 12.71
C THR A 156 -0.93 5.42 11.31
N LEU A 157 -2.25 5.40 11.06
CA LEU A 157 -2.83 5.85 9.80
C LEU A 157 -3.72 7.05 10.09
N ALA A 158 -3.46 8.16 9.39
CA ALA A 158 -4.35 9.31 9.38
C ALA A 158 -5.05 9.38 8.02
N SER A 159 -6.38 9.45 8.05
CA SER A 159 -7.21 9.54 6.86
C SER A 159 -8.31 10.58 7.09
N ALA A 160 -8.70 11.24 6.02
CA ALA A 160 -9.85 12.14 5.96
C ALA A 160 -11.16 11.52 6.48
N LEU A 161 -11.28 10.21 6.29
CA LEU A 161 -12.36 9.37 6.76
C LEU A 161 -11.77 8.42 7.80
N PRO A 162 -11.81 8.77 9.10
CA PRO A 162 -11.19 7.96 10.13
C PRO A 162 -12.06 6.73 10.40
N MET A 163 -11.70 5.61 9.79
CA MET A 163 -12.18 4.29 10.20
C MET A 163 -11.08 3.50 10.90
N ALA A 164 -11.49 2.53 11.71
CA ALA A 164 -10.56 1.71 12.47
C ALA A 164 -9.75 0.84 11.49
N PRO A 165 -8.42 1.01 11.42
CA PRO A 165 -7.60 0.17 10.56
C PRO A 165 -7.72 -1.30 10.94
N GLN A 166 -7.51 -2.17 9.97
CA GLN A 166 -7.53 -3.61 10.14
C GLN A 166 -6.19 -4.22 9.74
N ALA A 167 -5.76 -5.21 10.52
CA ALA A 167 -4.63 -6.05 10.20
C ALA A 167 -5.09 -7.27 9.41
N THR A 168 -4.38 -7.58 8.33
CA THR A 168 -4.54 -8.83 7.58
C THR A 168 -3.18 -9.46 7.34
N PHE A 169 -3.04 -10.75 7.64
CA PHE A 169 -1.85 -11.53 7.34
C PHE A 169 -2.12 -12.52 6.20
N SER A 170 -1.15 -12.67 5.32
CA SER A 170 -1.12 -13.71 4.30
C SER A 170 0.29 -14.22 4.12
N TRP A 171 0.44 -15.43 3.59
CA TRP A 171 1.74 -15.99 3.26
C TRP A 171 1.68 -16.72 1.93
N VAL A 172 2.82 -16.79 1.24
CA VAL A 172 2.92 -17.43 -0.07
C VAL A 172 4.22 -18.24 -0.15
N PRO A 173 4.15 -19.59 -0.25
CA PRO A 173 5.32 -20.42 -0.42
C PRO A 173 5.85 -20.39 -1.86
N ASN A 174 7.12 -20.77 -2.02
CA ASN A 174 7.76 -21.10 -3.31
C ASN A 174 7.56 -20.01 -4.38
N GLN A 175 7.86 -18.77 -4.03
CA GLN A 175 7.77 -17.61 -4.92
C GLN A 175 8.99 -17.56 -5.86
N GLY A 176 9.01 -18.48 -6.83
CA GLY A 176 10.05 -18.56 -7.86
C GLY A 176 11.38 -19.16 -7.37
N TYR A 177 12.47 -18.81 -8.04
CA TYR A 177 13.81 -19.31 -7.71
C TYR A 177 14.45 -18.59 -6.51
N GLU A 178 13.94 -17.41 -6.15
CA GLU A 178 14.56 -16.49 -5.19
C GLU A 178 14.02 -16.68 -3.76
N TYR A 179 12.70 -16.90 -3.61
CA TYR A 179 12.04 -16.95 -2.31
C TYR A 179 11.46 -18.33 -2.02
N ALA A 180 11.87 -18.92 -0.90
CA ALA A 180 11.29 -20.14 -0.37
C ALA A 180 9.91 -19.87 0.26
N ASN A 181 9.75 -18.71 0.92
CA ASN A 181 8.50 -18.32 1.56
C ASN A 181 8.44 -16.80 1.77
N ARG A 182 7.22 -16.24 1.83
CA ARG A 182 6.99 -14.82 2.08
C ARG A 182 5.74 -14.65 2.92
N GLY A 183 5.83 -13.88 4.00
CA GLY A 183 4.72 -13.52 4.88
C GLY A 183 4.48 -12.02 4.86
N THR A 184 3.24 -11.60 4.72
CA THR A 184 2.85 -10.19 4.54
C THR A 184 1.78 -9.82 5.55
N LEU A 185 2.10 -8.91 6.46
CA LEU A 185 1.20 -8.28 7.42
C LEU A 185 0.84 -6.89 6.91
N THR A 186 -0.42 -6.68 6.52
CA THR A 186 -0.95 -5.39 6.07
C THR A 186 -1.78 -4.75 7.16
N TRP A 187 -1.53 -3.46 7.43
CA TRP A 187 -2.32 -2.60 8.29
C TRP A 187 -2.90 -1.46 7.45
N ARG A 188 -4.21 -1.45 7.23
CA ARG A 188 -4.87 -0.45 6.40
C ARG A 188 -6.30 -0.18 6.83
N ASP A 189 -6.83 0.95 6.43
CA ASP A 189 -8.26 1.20 6.47
C ASP A 189 -8.95 0.38 5.37
N PRO A 190 -9.97 -0.46 5.69
CA PRO A 190 -10.71 -1.22 4.69
C PRO A 190 -11.35 -0.37 3.59
N ASP A 191 -11.76 0.86 3.93
CA ASP A 191 -12.45 1.77 3.03
C ASP A 191 -11.51 2.80 2.37
N ASN A 192 -10.25 2.86 2.82
CA ASN A 192 -9.17 3.61 2.18
C ASN A 192 -7.98 2.69 1.85
N LEU A 193 -8.06 2.07 0.67
CA LEU A 193 -7.03 1.15 0.14
C LEU A 193 -5.72 1.84 -0.27
N PHE A 194 -5.64 3.17 -0.19
CA PHE A 194 -4.56 3.99 -0.72
C PHE A 194 -3.64 4.52 0.39
N THR A 195 -4.03 4.30 1.64
CA THR A 195 -3.23 4.61 2.83
C THR A 195 -3.03 3.32 3.60
N SER A 196 -1.83 2.77 3.55
CA SER A 196 -1.53 1.45 4.11
C SER A 196 -0.10 1.35 4.56
N LEU A 197 0.10 0.54 5.59
CA LEU A 197 1.40 0.02 5.98
C LEU A 197 1.45 -1.47 5.71
N VAL A 198 2.54 -1.95 5.14
CA VAL A 198 2.79 -3.38 4.93
C VAL A 198 4.14 -3.74 5.55
N VAL A 199 4.16 -4.77 6.39
CA VAL A 199 5.37 -5.40 6.90
C VAL A 199 5.48 -6.77 6.24
N GLU A 200 6.57 -7.00 5.54
CA GLU A 200 6.87 -8.26 4.87
C GLU A 200 8.10 -8.93 5.48
N GLY A 201 8.00 -10.25 5.65
CA GLY A 201 9.09 -11.14 6.00
C GLY A 201 9.32 -12.12 4.86
N SER A 202 10.49 -12.09 4.25
CA SER A 202 10.87 -12.95 3.14
C SER A 202 11.94 -13.96 3.58
N ILE A 203 11.82 -15.20 3.13
CA ILE A 203 12.81 -16.28 3.31
C ILE A 203 13.36 -16.65 1.93
N PHE A 204 14.66 -16.53 1.76
CA PHE A 204 15.33 -16.81 0.49
C PHE A 204 15.68 -18.29 0.35
N THR A 205 15.78 -18.74 -0.90
CA THR A 205 16.33 -20.06 -1.25
C THR A 205 17.87 -20.10 -1.13
N GLY A 206 18.55 -18.97 -0.91
CA GLY A 206 20.00 -18.91 -0.70
C GLY A 206 20.45 -17.51 -0.26
N ASP A 207 21.74 -17.21 -0.35
CA ASP A 207 22.27 -15.90 0.06
C ASP A 207 21.82 -14.81 -0.93
N PRO A 208 21.01 -13.81 -0.49
CA PRO A 208 20.49 -12.77 -1.38
C PRO A 208 21.57 -11.83 -1.93
N ARG A 209 22.81 -11.91 -1.43
CA ARG A 209 23.94 -11.12 -1.92
C ARG A 209 24.62 -11.74 -3.15
N ASP A 210 24.32 -13.01 -3.45
CA ASP A 210 24.90 -13.75 -4.57
C ASP A 210 23.81 -14.48 -5.37
N LEU A 211 22.88 -13.69 -5.92
CA LEU A 211 21.76 -14.17 -6.73
C LEU A 211 22.20 -14.92 -8.01
N ALA A 212 23.44 -14.72 -8.46
CA ALA A 212 23.97 -15.32 -9.69
C ALA A 212 24.50 -16.76 -9.50
N SER A 213 24.81 -17.18 -8.26
CA SER A 213 25.44 -18.46 -7.98
C SER A 213 24.58 -19.43 -7.15
N LEU A 214 23.36 -19.03 -6.77
CA LEU A 214 22.51 -19.69 -5.76
C LEU A 214 22.52 -21.24 -5.86
N PRO A 215 23.23 -21.95 -4.98
CA PRO A 215 22.81 -23.30 -4.63
C PRO A 215 21.49 -23.13 -3.85
N THR A 216 20.36 -23.38 -4.52
CA THR A 216 19.04 -23.35 -3.88
C THR A 216 19.04 -24.33 -2.72
N GLN A 217 18.97 -23.81 -1.49
CA GLN A 217 18.47 -24.58 -0.36
C GLN A 217 17.08 -25.08 -0.76
N ASP A 218 16.93 -26.40 -0.79
CA ASP A 218 15.64 -27.05 -1.06
C ASP A 218 14.75 -26.89 0.19
N ARG A 219 14.31 -25.65 0.42
CA ARG A 219 13.45 -25.28 1.54
C ARG A 219 12.03 -25.09 1.02
N ILE A 220 11.12 -25.89 1.56
CA ILE A 220 9.70 -25.76 1.30
C ILE A 220 9.13 -24.76 2.31
N GLY A 221 8.59 -23.64 1.82
CA GLY A 221 7.91 -22.66 2.68
C GLY A 221 6.67 -23.24 3.37
N HIS A 222 6.49 -22.91 4.65
CA HIS A 222 5.32 -23.30 5.44
C HIS A 222 4.76 -22.12 6.23
N GLU A 223 3.45 -22.10 6.50
CA GLU A 223 2.81 -21.04 7.31
C GLU A 223 3.52 -20.80 8.65
N SER A 224 3.95 -21.89 9.30
CA SER A 224 4.62 -21.84 10.60
C SER A 224 5.96 -21.11 10.56
N ASP A 225 6.56 -20.88 9.39
CA ASP A 225 7.76 -20.05 9.29
C ASP A 225 7.51 -18.61 9.79
N PHE A 226 6.25 -18.21 9.95
CA PHE A 226 5.86 -16.89 10.44
C PHE A 226 5.00 -16.94 11.70
N THR A 227 5.15 -15.93 12.55
CA THR A 227 4.17 -15.59 13.58
C THR A 227 3.93 -14.09 13.51
N TYR A 228 2.69 -13.65 13.72
CA TYR A 228 2.35 -12.23 13.64
C TYR A 228 1.39 -11.85 14.77
N SER A 229 1.42 -10.58 15.14
CA SER A 229 0.39 -9.98 16.00
C SER A 229 0.06 -8.59 15.52
N ALA A 230 -1.18 -8.19 15.71
CA ALA A 230 -1.60 -6.82 15.54
C ALA A 230 -2.68 -6.49 16.57
N ASP A 231 -2.65 -5.29 17.12
CA ASP A 231 -3.70 -4.78 18.01
C ASP A 231 -4.40 -3.56 17.42
N SER A 232 -5.50 -3.14 18.06
CA SER A 232 -6.28 -1.98 17.62
C SER A 232 -5.57 -0.63 17.78
N PHE A 233 -4.42 -0.60 18.45
CA PHE A 233 -3.60 0.61 18.64
C PHE A 233 -2.49 0.71 17.60
N GLY A 234 -2.36 -0.29 16.72
CA GLY A 234 -1.36 -0.33 15.67
C GLY A 234 -0.03 -0.95 16.10
N HIS A 235 0.05 -1.64 17.25
CA HIS A 235 1.25 -2.43 17.56
C HIS A 235 1.28 -3.65 16.64
N LEU A 236 2.27 -3.71 15.77
CA LEU A 236 2.48 -4.79 14.82
C LEU A 236 3.71 -5.60 15.23
N SER A 237 3.64 -6.92 15.03
CA SER A 237 4.82 -7.77 15.08
C SER A 237 4.79 -8.80 13.95
N LEU A 238 5.95 -9.07 13.38
CA LEU A 238 6.17 -10.16 12.44
C LEU A 238 7.48 -10.89 12.81
N THR A 239 7.35 -12.16 13.15
CA THR A 239 8.45 -13.06 13.47
C THR A 239 8.72 -14.01 12.32
N ILE A 240 9.99 -14.19 11.95
CA ILE A 240 10.46 -15.25 11.06
C ILE A 240 11.16 -16.33 11.88
N HIS A 241 10.77 -17.59 11.66
CA HIS A 241 11.30 -18.77 12.35
C HIS A 241 12.19 -19.62 11.44
N ASN A 242 13.35 -20.01 11.95
CA ASN A 242 14.19 -21.00 11.30
C ASN A 242 13.96 -22.40 11.89
N HIS A 243 13.02 -23.18 11.36
CA HIS A 243 12.76 -24.54 11.85
C HIS A 243 13.76 -25.61 11.37
N SER A 244 14.89 -25.20 10.78
CA SER A 244 15.84 -26.13 10.17
C SER A 244 17.17 -26.17 10.92
N ALA A 245 17.95 -27.22 10.64
CA ALA A 245 19.33 -27.35 11.10
C ALA A 245 20.34 -26.52 10.27
N GLN A 246 19.87 -25.75 9.29
CA GLN A 246 20.70 -24.95 8.39
C GLN A 246 20.51 -23.45 8.68
N THR A 247 21.49 -22.63 8.32
CA THR A 247 21.34 -21.18 8.34
C THR A 247 20.23 -20.76 7.38
N LEU A 248 19.29 -19.95 7.87
CA LEU A 248 18.26 -19.31 7.06
C LEU A 248 18.76 -17.94 6.57
N PHE A 249 18.45 -17.62 5.32
CA PHE A 249 18.58 -16.27 4.78
C PHE A 249 17.20 -15.63 4.70
N GLY A 250 17.05 -14.43 5.27
CA GLY A 250 15.78 -13.73 5.31
C GLY A 250 15.92 -12.24 5.09
N GLN A 251 14.80 -11.56 4.92
CA GLN A 251 14.70 -10.11 4.82
C GLN A 251 13.42 -9.62 5.48
N PHE A 252 13.52 -8.46 6.12
CA PHE A 252 12.35 -7.65 6.43
C PHE A 252 12.21 -6.52 5.43
N GLU A 253 10.97 -6.21 5.09
CA GLU A 253 10.60 -5.10 4.22
C GLU A 253 9.40 -4.37 4.80
N VAL A 254 9.41 -3.04 4.78
CA VAL A 254 8.33 -2.20 5.30
C VAL A 254 7.94 -1.19 4.22
N PHE A 255 6.68 -1.26 3.81
CA PHE A 255 6.08 -0.34 2.85
C PHE A 255 5.14 0.61 3.57
N ALA A 256 5.43 1.91 3.54
CA ALA A 256 4.50 2.95 3.94
C ALA A 256 3.97 3.63 2.67
N THR A 257 2.65 3.61 2.49
CA THR A 257 2.01 4.27 1.35
C THR A 257 0.93 5.22 1.86
N ALA A 258 0.93 6.43 1.33
CA ALA A 258 -0.13 7.40 1.52
C ALA A 258 -0.45 8.02 0.15
N SER A 259 -1.66 7.77 -0.34
CA SER A 259 -2.07 8.19 -1.67
C SER A 259 -3.53 8.62 -1.70
N THR A 260 -3.85 9.49 -2.65
CA THR A 260 -5.21 10.00 -2.89
C THR A 260 -5.92 9.16 -3.94
N LEU A 261 -7.23 8.98 -3.80
CA LEU A 261 -8.10 8.55 -4.90
C LEU A 261 -8.12 9.61 -6.01
N PRO A 262 -7.84 9.27 -7.28
CA PRO A 262 -8.36 10.05 -8.39
C PRO A 262 -9.89 9.88 -8.37
N VAL A 263 -10.62 10.91 -7.97
CA VAL A 263 -12.09 10.90 -8.09
C VAL A 263 -12.41 10.98 -9.57
N PRO A 264 -13.09 9.99 -10.17
CA PRO A 264 -13.54 10.10 -11.55
C PRO A 264 -14.39 11.36 -11.71
N GLU A 265 -14.13 12.16 -12.74
CA GLU A 265 -14.96 13.33 -12.99
C GLU A 265 -16.44 12.93 -13.09
N PRO A 266 -17.39 13.80 -12.69
CA PRO A 266 -18.82 13.48 -12.70
C PRO A 266 -19.32 12.91 -14.04
N ALA A 267 -18.74 13.35 -15.16
CA ALA A 267 -19.04 12.82 -16.49
C ALA A 267 -18.65 11.34 -16.64
N THR A 268 -17.54 10.90 -16.05
CA THR A 268 -17.09 9.50 -16.04
C THR A 268 -18.05 8.63 -15.22
N PHE A 269 -18.52 9.12 -14.07
CA PHE A 269 -19.58 8.45 -13.31
C PHE A 269 -20.87 8.33 -14.12
N LEU A 270 -21.30 9.40 -14.79
CA LEU A 270 -22.49 9.40 -15.61
C LEU A 270 -22.37 8.40 -16.77
N MET A 271 -21.21 8.34 -17.42
CA MET A 271 -20.91 7.42 -18.51
C MET A 271 -20.88 5.96 -18.03
N MET A 272 -20.28 5.67 -16.87
CA MET A 272 -20.32 4.34 -16.27
C MET A 272 -21.75 3.92 -15.89
N ALA A 273 -22.53 4.82 -15.29
CA ALA A 273 -23.92 4.55 -14.94
C ALA A 273 -24.79 4.32 -16.18
N MET A 274 -24.60 5.10 -17.25
CA MET A 274 -25.27 4.88 -18.54
C MET A 274 -24.85 3.55 -19.18
N GLY A 275 -23.56 3.20 -19.13
CA GLY A 275 -23.04 1.93 -19.64
C GLY A 275 -23.65 0.73 -18.93
N LEU A 276 -23.70 0.76 -17.60
CA LEU A 276 -24.34 -0.28 -16.79
C LEU A 276 -25.86 -0.35 -17.04
N GLY A 277 -26.53 0.80 -17.18
CA GLY A 277 -27.94 0.86 -17.54
C GLY A 277 -28.24 0.26 -18.91
N LEU A 278 -27.36 0.48 -19.89
CA LEU A 278 -27.48 -0.11 -21.23
C LEU A 278 -27.28 -1.63 -21.20
N ILE A 279 -26.30 -2.13 -20.44
CA ILE A 279 -26.06 -3.57 -20.27
C ILE A 279 -27.26 -4.25 -19.60
N ALA A 280 -27.83 -3.64 -18.56
CA ALA A 280 -29.03 -4.15 -17.89
C ALA A 280 -30.24 -4.19 -18.82
N LEU A 281 -30.40 -3.21 -19.71
CA LEU A 281 -31.46 -3.17 -20.72
C LEU A 281 -31.28 -4.27 -21.79
N ILE A 282 -30.06 -4.43 -22.31
CA ILE A 282 -29.76 -5.45 -23.32
C ILE A 282 -29.95 -6.86 -22.75
N THR A 283 -29.53 -7.09 -21.50
CA THR A 283 -29.69 -8.39 -20.83
C THR A 283 -31.15 -8.70 -20.49
N THR A 284 -31.98 -7.71 -20.17
CA THR A 284 -33.42 -7.94 -19.97
C THR A 284 -34.16 -8.20 -21.29
N LEU A 285 -33.78 -7.52 -22.37
CA LEU A 285 -34.34 -7.77 -23.70
C LEU A 285 -33.95 -9.14 -24.27
N SER A 286 -32.68 -9.55 -24.14
CA SER A 286 -32.21 -10.86 -24.62
C SER A 286 -32.78 -12.04 -23.82
N ARG A 287 -33.10 -11.84 -22.54
CA ARG A 287 -33.81 -12.86 -21.73
C ARG A 287 -35.27 -13.02 -22.14
N SER A 288 -35.88 -12.00 -22.74
CA SER A 288 -37.28 -12.04 -23.20
C SER A 288 -37.46 -12.82 -24.51
N GLU A 289 -36.41 -12.93 -25.34
CA GLU A 289 -36.46 -13.70 -26.61
C GLU A 289 -36.28 -15.21 -26.40
N ASN A 290 -35.65 -15.64 -25.31
CA ASN A 290 -35.42 -17.06 -25.01
C ASN A 290 -36.62 -17.78 -24.34
N VAL A 291 -37.72 -17.08 -24.07
CA VAL A 291 -38.93 -17.70 -23.46
C VAL A 291 -39.92 -18.23 -24.51
N THR A 292 -39.66 -18.01 -25.81
CA THR A 292 -40.55 -18.45 -26.92
C THR A 292 -40.04 -19.61 -27.77
N MET A 293 -39.06 -20.39 -27.30
CA MET A 293 -38.71 -21.67 -27.95
C MET A 293 -38.58 -22.80 -26.92
N GLY A 294 -39.72 -23.28 -26.44
CA GLY A 294 -39.88 -24.63 -25.90
C GLY A 294 -41.03 -25.29 -26.65
N PRO A 295 -40.81 -26.40 -27.37
CA PRO A 295 -41.90 -27.21 -27.93
C PRO A 295 -42.75 -27.87 -26.84
#